data_AF-A0A3D2VMJ3-F1
#
_entry.id   AF-A0A3D2VMJ3-F1
#
_cell.length_a   1.000
_cell.length_b   1.000
_cell.length_c   1.000
_cell.angle_alpha   90.00
_cell.angle_beta   90.00
_cell.angle_gamma   90.00
#
_symmetry.space_group_name_H-M   'P 1'
#
loop_
_entity.id
_entity.type
_entity.pdbx_description
1 polymer ?
#
loop_
_entity_poly.entity_id
_entity_poly.type
_entity_poly.pdbx_seq_one_letter_code
_entity_poly.pdbx_strand_id
1 'polypeptide(L)'
;SVRQGESMTAPLFRHEVFPPMLVQMMAVGEDTGALDEMLHKIAEFYDQEVEATTESLTALIEPLMIAFLGGIVGAMIIALYMPIFKIFDLIK
;
A
#
# COMPACT_ATOMS: atom_id res chain seq x y z
N SER A 1 29.14 -21.20 7.92
CA SER A 1 27.89 -21.68 8.57
C SER A 1 27.73 -20.96 9.89
N VAL A 2 26.52 -20.53 10.29
CA VAL A 2 26.28 -19.81 11.56
C VAL A 2 26.87 -20.54 12.78
N ARG A 3 26.92 -21.89 12.74
CA ARG A 3 27.58 -22.73 13.76
C ARG A 3 29.11 -22.61 13.81
N GLN A 4 29.73 -21.97 12.82
CA GLN A 4 31.17 -21.75 12.68
C GLN A 4 31.58 -20.32 13.10
N GLY A 5 30.66 -19.49 13.59
CA GLY A 5 30.93 -18.11 14.04
C GLY A 5 30.91 -17.05 12.93
N GLU A 6 30.43 -17.41 11.74
CA GLU A 6 30.14 -16.43 10.68
C GLU A 6 28.85 -15.67 10.98
N SER A 7 28.84 -14.36 10.71
CA SER A 7 27.67 -13.50 10.92
C SER A 7 26.42 -14.04 10.22
N MET A 8 25.30 -14.01 10.93
CA MET A 8 24.00 -14.46 10.42
C MET A 8 23.45 -13.52 9.33
N THR A 9 23.88 -12.27 9.30
CA THR A 9 23.34 -11.24 8.39
C THR A 9 23.98 -11.23 7.00
N ALA A 10 25.25 -11.64 6.87
CA ALA A 10 25.95 -11.73 5.59
C ALA A 10 25.27 -12.63 4.53
N PRO A 11 24.74 -13.83 4.85
CA PRO A 11 24.00 -14.65 3.89
C PRO A 11 22.58 -14.13 3.60
N LEU A 12 21.95 -13.41 4.54
CA LEU A 12 20.60 -12.85 4.38
C LEU A 12 20.58 -11.69 3.37
N PHE A 13 21.67 -10.93 3.25
CA PHE A 13 21.83 -9.83 2.29
C PHE A 13 21.71 -10.26 0.81
N ARG A 14 21.86 -11.57 0.51
CA ARG A 14 21.82 -12.08 -0.88
C ARG A 14 20.42 -12.40 -1.39
N HIS A 15 19.39 -12.28 -0.55
CA HIS A 15 18.02 -12.61 -0.92
C HIS A 15 17.15 -11.36 -0.93
N GLU A 16 16.46 -11.11 -2.05
CA GLU A 16 15.60 -9.94 -2.26
C GLU A 16 14.42 -9.85 -1.27
N VAL A 17 14.08 -10.97 -0.62
CA VAL A 17 13.02 -11.05 0.40
C VAL A 17 13.43 -10.34 1.70
N PHE A 18 14.73 -10.05 1.91
CA PHE A 18 15.23 -9.35 3.09
C PHE A 18 15.67 -7.93 2.70
N PRO A 19 14.86 -6.91 2.99
CA PRO A 19 15.21 -5.54 2.65
C PRO A 19 16.48 -5.09 3.36
N PRO A 20 17.23 -4.13 2.80
CA PRO A 20 18.48 -3.65 3.39
C PRO A 20 18.33 -3.17 4.84
N MET A 21 17.17 -2.59 5.17
CA MET A 21 16.83 -2.13 6.53
C MET A 21 16.77 -3.29 7.53
N LEU A 22 16.12 -4.40 7.16
CA LEU A 22 16.01 -5.59 8.02
C LEU A 22 17.39 -6.19 8.30
N VAL A 23 18.24 -6.30 7.27
CA VAL A 23 19.60 -6.83 7.43
C VAL A 23 20.46 -5.91 8.28
N GLN A 24 20.32 -4.58 8.16
CA GLN A 24 21.04 -3.62 9.00
C GLN A 24 20.62 -3.70 10.47
N MET A 25 19.32 -3.78 10.76
CA MET A 25 18.83 -3.90 12.14
C MET A 25 19.25 -5.21 12.78
N MET A 26 19.23 -6.31 12.02
CA MET A 26 19.76 -7.59 12.50
C MET A 26 21.26 -7.56 12.76
N ALA A 27 22.05 -6.85 11.95
CA ALA A 27 23.49 -6.72 12.15
C ALA A 27 23.81 -5.91 13.43
N VAL A 28 23.07 -4.82 13.66
CA VAL A 28 23.15 -4.05 14.91
C VAL A 28 22.75 -4.90 16.12
N GLY A 29 21.70 -5.71 16.00
CA GLY A 29 21.25 -6.65 17.04
C GLY A 29 22.26 -7.76 17.33
N GLU A 30 22.96 -8.25 16.30
CA GLU A 30 24.03 -9.24 16.42
C GLU A 30 25.26 -8.65 17.14
N ASP A 31 25.68 -7.44 16.76
CA ASP A 31 26.82 -6.73 17.37
C ASP A 31 26.58 -6.32 18.84
N THR A 32 25.32 -6.00 19.18
CA THR A 32 24.93 -5.54 20.53
C THR A 32 24.40 -6.68 21.41
N GLY A 33 24.22 -7.89 20.86
CA GLY A 33 23.56 -9.00 21.54
C GLY A 33 22.05 -8.81 21.76
N ALA A 34 21.44 -7.79 21.15
CA ALA A 34 20.03 -7.44 21.27
C ALA A 34 19.20 -7.88 20.04
N LEU A 35 19.57 -9.01 19.42
CA LEU A 35 18.90 -9.51 18.21
C LEU A 35 17.40 -9.72 18.39
N ASP A 36 16.98 -10.22 19.56
CA ASP A 36 15.57 -10.44 19.89
C ASP A 36 14.76 -9.12 19.86
N GLU A 37 15.31 -8.06 20.47
CA GLU A 37 14.69 -6.72 20.46
C GLU A 37 14.62 -6.15 19.04
N MET A 38 15.69 -6.32 18.24
CA MET A 38 15.71 -5.83 16.87
C MET A 38 14.70 -6.55 15.99
N LEU A 39 14.57 -7.87 16.12
CA LEU A 39 13.56 -8.66 15.41
C LEU A 39 12.14 -8.25 15.80
N HIS A 40 11.91 -7.95 17.09
CA HIS A 40 10.61 -7.45 17.55
C HIS A 40 10.25 -6.10 16.93
N LYS A 41 11.20 -5.15 16.89
CA LYS A 41 11.02 -3.85 16.23
C LYS A 41 10.75 -3.97 14.73
N ILE A 42 11.43 -4.91 14.06
CA ILE A 42 11.17 -5.19 12.65
C ILE A 42 9.73 -5.69 12.45
N ALA A 43 9.25 -6.60 13.30
CA ALA A 43 7.88 -7.10 13.23
C ALA A 43 6.85 -5.97 13.43
N GLU A 44 7.02 -5.14 14.47
CA GLU A 44 6.16 -3.98 14.72
C GLU A 44 6.13 -3.00 13.55
N PHE A 45 7.28 -2.76 12.91
CA PHE A 45 7.38 -1.88 11.74
C PHE A 45 6.57 -2.43 10.56
N TYR A 46 6.69 -3.73 10.25
CA TYR A 46 5.95 -4.33 9.14
C TYR A 46 4.44 -4.41 9.41
N ASP A 47 4.04 -4.69 10.66
CA ASP A 47 2.63 -4.66 11.04
C ASP A 47 2.03 -3.26 10.83
N GLN A 48 2.75 -2.22 11.24
CA GLN A 48 2.35 -0.83 11.02
C GLN A 48 2.31 -0.46 9.52
N GLU A 49 3.27 -0.93 8.72
CA GLU A 49 3.30 -0.68 7.28
C GLU A 49 2.09 -1.34 6.58
N VAL A 50 1.75 -2.57 6.97
CA VAL A 50 0.56 -3.27 6.45
C VAL A 50 -0.72 -2.58 6.88
N GLU A 51 -0.83 -2.17 8.14
CA GLU A 51 -2.00 -1.44 8.66
C GLU A 51 -2.20 -0.10 7.93
N ALA A 52 -1.13 0.70 7.80
CA ALA A 52 -1.16 1.98 7.09
C ALA A 52 -1.53 1.82 5.61
N THR A 53 -0.99 0.78 4.95
CA THR A 53 -1.33 0.46 3.57
C THR A 53 -2.80 0.07 3.45
N THR A 54 -3.31 -0.76 4.37
CA THR A 54 -4.71 -1.19 4.38
C THR A 54 -5.66 -0.03 4.64
N GLU A 55 -5.32 0.87 5.56
CA GLU A 55 -6.09 2.08 5.83
C GLU A 55 -6.11 3.00 4.61
N SER A 56 -4.97 3.24 3.97
CA SER A 56 -4.88 4.05 2.76
C SER A 56 -5.73 3.48 1.61
N LEU A 57 -5.65 2.17 1.37
CA LEU A 57 -6.48 1.49 0.38
C LEU A 57 -7.96 1.63 0.69
N THR A 58 -8.34 1.51 1.97
CA THR A 58 -9.73 1.67 2.41
C THR A 58 -10.21 3.10 2.24
N ALA A 59 -9.38 4.09 2.56
CA ALA A 59 -9.70 5.51 2.40
C ALA A 59 -9.93 5.91 0.93
N LEU A 60 -9.29 5.22 -0.03
CA LEU A 60 -9.52 5.43 -1.47
C LEU A 60 -10.87 4.90 -1.97
N ILE A 61 -11.53 4.02 -1.22
CA ILE A 61 -12.83 3.44 -1.62
C ILE A 61 -13.91 4.53 -1.64
N GLU A 62 -13.94 5.42 -0.65
CA GLU A 62 -14.93 6.51 -0.54
C GLU A 62 -14.95 7.46 -1.76
N PRO A 63 -13.82 8.08 -2.18
CA PRO A 63 -13.82 8.96 -3.34
C PRO A 63 -14.15 8.20 -4.64
N LEU A 64 -13.78 6.93 -4.76
CA LEU A 64 -14.13 6.10 -5.91
C LEU A 64 -15.64 5.86 -6.01
N MET A 65 -16.29 5.60 -4.88
CA MET A 65 -17.75 5.46 -4.80
C MET A 65 -18.46 6.76 -5.22
N ILE A 66 -17.98 7.92 -4.74
CA ILE A 66 -18.54 9.23 -5.11
C ILE A 66 -18.36 9.49 -6.61
N ALA A 67 -17.17 9.23 -7.17
CA ALA A 67 -16.91 9.39 -8.60
C ALA A 67 -17.81 8.47 -9.44
N PHE A 68 -18.02 7.24 -9.01
CA PHE A 68 -18.90 6.29 -9.69
C PHE A 68 -20.36 6.73 -9.66
N LEU A 69 -20.89 7.10 -8.49
CA LEU A 69 -22.26 7.60 -8.35
C LEU A 69 -22.47 8.92 -9.13
N GLY A 70 -21.51 9.83 -9.03
CA GLY A 70 -21.51 11.08 -9.81
C GLY A 70 -21.51 10.82 -11.31
N GLY A 71 -20.75 9.83 -11.78
CA GLY A 71 -20.75 9.39 -13.17
C GLY A 71 -22.12 8.87 -13.63
N ILE A 72 -22.77 8.02 -12.83
CA ILE A 72 -24.11 7.51 -13.12
C ILE A 72 -25.13 8.64 -13.21
N VAL A 73 -25.17 9.52 -12.19
CA VAL A 73 -26.12 10.64 -12.14
C VAL A 73 -25.86 11.62 -13.29
N GLY A 74 -24.58 11.92 -13.58
CA GLY A 74 -24.19 12.78 -14.71
C GLY A 74 -24.63 12.19 -16.05
N ALA A 75 -24.42 10.90 -16.27
CA ALA A 75 -24.87 10.21 -17.48
C ALA A 75 -26.41 10.24 -17.62
N MET A 76 -27.14 10.04 -16.52
CA MET A 76 -28.60 10.15 -16.50
C MET A 76 -29.08 11.55 -16.92
N ILE A 77 -28.49 12.61 -16.37
CA ILE A 77 -28.85 13.98 -16.73
C ILE A 77 -28.61 14.23 -18.22
N ILE A 78 -27.46 13.83 -18.75
CA ILE A 78 -27.14 13.99 -20.18
C ILE A 78 -28.17 13.24 -21.04
N ALA A 79 -28.53 12.00 -20.67
CA ALA A 79 -29.51 11.20 -21.39
C ALA A 79 -30.91 11.82 -21.40
N LEU A 80 -31.30 12.53 -20.34
CA LEU A 80 -32.61 13.20 -20.24
C LEU A 80 -32.64 14.54 -20.98
N TYR A 81 -31.56 15.32 -20.96
CA TYR A 81 -31.52 16.65 -21.58
C TYR A 81 -31.17 16.61 -23.07
N MET A 82 -30.36 15.65 -23.53
CA MET A 82 -30.00 15.53 -24.95
C MET A 82 -31.22 15.44 -25.90
N PRO A 83 -32.28 14.64 -25.62
CA PRO A 83 -33.48 14.61 -26.44
C PRO A 83 -34.22 15.94 -26.48
N ILE A 84 -34.24 16.67 -25.36
CA ILE A 84 -34.88 17.99 -25.28
C ILE A 84 -34.19 18.96 -26.24
N PHE A 85 -32.85 19.02 -26.24
CA PHE A 85 -32.09 19.84 -27.19
C PHE A 85 -32.37 19.47 -28.64
N LYS A 86 -32.42 18.17 -28.96
CA LYS A 86 -32.75 17.70 -30.32
C LYS A 86 -34.14 18.14 -30.78
N ILE A 87 -35.12 18.17 -29.88
CA ILE A 87 -36.48 18.66 -30.19
C ILE A 87 -36.47 20.16 -30.46
N PHE A 88 -35.72 20.96 -29.69
CA PHE A 88 -35.59 22.39 -29.93
C PHE A 88 -34.98 22.73 -31.30
N ASP A 89 -33.98 21.96 -31.74
CA ASP A 89 -33.37 22.14 -33.06
C ASP A 89 -34.31 21.77 -34.22
N LEU A 90 -35.25 20.83 -34.01
CA LEU A 90 -36.24 20.44 -35.02
C LEU A 90 -37.38 21.44 -35.22
N ILE A 91 -37.64 22.30 -34.23
CA ILE A 91 -38.75 23.27 -34.24
C ILE A 91 -38.33 24.60 -34.91
N LYS A 92 -37.03 24.80 -35.13
CA LYS A 92 -36.47 26.00 -35.76
C LYS A 92 -36.25 25.82 -37.26
#